data_AF-A0A9X7Q3I0-F1
#
_entry.id   AF-A0A9X7Q3I0-F1
#
_cell.length_a   1.000
_cell.length_b   1.000
_cell.length_c   1.000
_cell.angle_alpha   90.00
_cell.angle_beta   90.00
_cell.angle_gamma   90.00
#
_symmetry.space_group_name_H-M   'P 1'
#
loop_
_entity.id
_entity.type
_entity.pdbx_description
1 polymer ?
#
loop_
_entity_poly.entity_id
_entity_poly.type
_entity_poly.pdbx_seq_one_letter_code
_entity_poly.pdbx_strand_id
1 'polypeptide(L)'
;MTFQCGGGVVKQKEELPNKGYAVIRCHDGAIVARLHSFPDCDRALMYRRGDMVSFTPLRDEEIIGTPTLFTQMLEKAGYRVHLPSS
;
A
#
# COMPACT_ATOMS: atom_id res chain seq x y z
N MET A 1 4.31 0.80 7.31
CA MET A 1 4.32 -0.47 8.10
C MET A 1 5.00 -1.53 7.26
N THR A 2 6.00 -2.23 7.83
CA THR A 2 6.77 -3.26 7.12
C THR A 2 6.29 -4.64 7.58
N PHE A 3 6.05 -5.54 6.64
CA PHE A 3 5.52 -6.88 6.85
C PHE A 3 6.63 -7.87 6.50
N GLN A 4 7.13 -8.61 7.49
CA GLN A 4 8.01 -9.75 7.24
C GLN A 4 7.17 -11.03 7.29
N CYS A 5 7.14 -11.79 6.19
CA CYS A 5 6.46 -13.07 6.14
C CYS A 5 7.35 -14.17 6.77
N GLY A 6 7.41 -14.22 8.10
CA GLY A 6 7.95 -15.36 8.84
C GLY A 6 6.85 -16.40 9.04
N GLY A 7 7.04 -17.62 8.49
CA GLY A 7 6.07 -18.71 8.59
C GLY A 7 5.93 -19.22 10.03
N GLY A 8 4.91 -18.75 10.74
CA GLY A 8 4.46 -19.29 12.02
C GLY A 8 2.97 -19.57 11.96
N VAL A 9 2.57 -20.80 12.28
CA VAL A 9 1.16 -21.23 12.34
C VAL A 9 0.53 -20.64 13.60
N VAL A 10 -0.37 -19.66 13.45
CA VAL A 10 -1.13 -19.09 14.58
C VAL A 10 -2.29 -20.02 14.92
N LYS A 11 -2.18 -20.77 16.02
CA LYS A 11 -3.30 -21.50 16.63
C LYS A 11 -4.19 -20.51 17.40
N GLN A 12 -5.48 -20.57 17.07
CA GLN A 12 -6.66 -19.85 17.60
C GLN A 12 -6.56 -19.05 18.92
N LYS A 13 -7.19 -17.87 18.86
CA LYS A 13 -7.67 -16.99 19.95
C LYS A 13 -6.61 -16.35 20.83
N GLU A 14 -5.65 -15.69 20.20
CA GLU A 14 -4.81 -14.68 20.86
C GLU A 14 -5.46 -13.31 20.66
N GLU A 15 -5.61 -12.54 21.74
CA GLU A 15 -6.03 -11.14 21.67
C GLU A 15 -5.14 -10.40 20.67
N LEU A 16 -5.74 -9.64 19.76
CA LEU A 16 -4.95 -8.89 18.78
C LEU A 16 -3.97 -7.99 19.55
N PRO A 17 -2.67 -8.00 19.20
CA PRO A 17 -1.73 -7.10 19.83
C PRO A 17 -2.20 -5.66 19.60
N ASN A 18 -2.07 -4.82 20.63
CA ASN A 18 -2.51 -3.41 20.62
C ASN A 18 -1.82 -2.59 19.50
N LYS A 19 -0.73 -3.11 18.95
CA LYS A 19 -0.08 -2.68 17.70
C LYS A 19 0.32 -3.91 16.89
N GLY A 20 -0.11 -4.00 15.63
CA GLY A 20 0.26 -5.09 14.71
C GLY A 20 -0.93 -5.71 13.97
N TYR A 21 -0.73 -6.89 13.39
CA TYR A 21 -1.75 -7.65 12.67
C TYR A 21 -1.59 -9.15 12.93
N ALA A 22 -2.69 -9.89 12.87
CA ALA A 22 -2.68 -11.35 12.86
C ALA A 22 -2.86 -11.85 11.42
N VAL A 23 -1.96 -12.71 10.93
CA VAL A 23 -2.14 -13.38 9.62
C VAL A 23 -3.07 -14.57 9.81
N ILE A 24 -4.21 -14.57 9.12
CA ILE A 24 -5.23 -15.62 9.23
C ILE A 24 -5.08 -16.65 8.11
N ARG A 25 -4.54 -16.26 6.94
CA ARG A 25 -4.34 -17.16 5.79
C ARG A 25 -3.14 -16.75 4.97
N CYS A 26 -2.35 -17.74 4.54
CA CYS A 26 -1.26 -17.60 3.57
C CYS A 26 -1.27 -18.82 2.62
N HIS A 27 -2.29 -18.91 1.77
CA HIS A 27 -2.45 -19.99 0.79
C HIS A 27 -2.82 -19.36 -0.57
N ASP A 28 -2.37 -19.98 -1.67
CA ASP A 28 -2.60 -19.52 -3.06
C ASP A 28 -2.16 -18.08 -3.37
N GLY A 29 -1.10 -17.59 -2.71
CA GLY A 29 -0.58 -16.23 -2.91
C GLY A 29 -1.43 -15.10 -2.30
N ALA A 30 -2.53 -15.42 -1.62
CA ALA A 30 -3.37 -14.46 -0.93
C ALA A 30 -3.04 -14.43 0.58
N ILE A 31 -2.66 -13.25 1.08
CA ILE A 31 -2.43 -12.98 2.50
C ILE A 31 -3.66 -12.28 3.07
N VAL A 32 -4.27 -12.86 4.11
CA VAL A 32 -5.37 -12.23 4.86
C VAL A 32 -4.84 -11.85 6.24
N ALA A 33 -4.82 -10.55 6.54
CA ALA A 33 -4.39 -10.01 7.82
C ALA A 33 -5.56 -9.33 8.55
N ARG A 34 -5.68 -9.58 9.86
CA ARG A 34 -6.61 -8.86 10.74
C ARG A 34 -5.86 -7.81 11.53
N LEU A 35 -6.25 -6.56 11.38
CA LEU A 35 -5.72 -5.42 12.13
C LEU A 35 -6.74 -4.98 13.18
N HIS A 36 -6.26 -4.42 14.30
CA HIS A 36 -7.14 -3.77 15.28
C HIS A 36 -7.73 -2.47 14.71
N SER A 37 -6.92 -1.74 13.94
CA SER A 37 -7.33 -0.67 13.03
C SER A 37 -6.49 -0.76 11.76
N PHE A 38 -7.13 -0.78 10.60
CA PHE A 38 -6.43 -0.48 9.35
C PHE A 38 -6.18 1.03 9.34
N PRO A 39 -5.01 1.53 8.89
CA PRO A 39 -4.84 2.97 8.75
C PRO A 39 -5.96 3.51 7.85
N ASP A 40 -6.75 4.43 8.39
CA ASP A 40 -7.84 5.08 7.68
C ASP A 40 -7.19 5.99 6.64
N CYS A 41 -7.00 5.45 5.44
CA CYS A 41 -6.37 6.15 4.33
C CYS A 41 -7.06 5.73 3.03
N ASP A 42 -7.48 6.72 2.26
CA ASP A 42 -8.14 6.49 0.97
C ASP A 42 -7.17 5.91 -0.06
N ARG A 43 -5.87 6.23 0.10
CA ARG A 43 -4.79 5.84 -0.82
C ARG A 43 -3.59 5.32 -0.02
N ALA A 44 -2.99 4.23 -0.50
CA ALA A 44 -1.74 3.69 0.03
C ALA A 44 -0.87 3.10 -1.07
N LEU A 45 0.45 3.20 -0.91
CA LEU A 45 1.45 2.53 -1.73
C LEU A 45 1.82 1.19 -1.10
N MET A 46 1.69 0.12 -1.87
CA MET A 46 2.18 -1.20 -1.51
C MET A 46 3.43 -1.52 -2.33
N TYR A 47 4.55 -1.83 -1.66
CA TYR A 47 5.74 -2.38 -2.32
C TYR A 47 6.04 -3.78 -1.80
N ARG A 48 6.46 -4.68 -2.69
CA ARG A 48 6.93 -6.03 -2.35
C ARG A 48 8.40 -6.18 -2.74
N ARG A 49 9.23 -6.65 -1.81
CA ARG A 49 10.63 -7.02 -2.03
C ARG A 49 10.85 -8.41 -1.46
N GLY A 50 10.89 -9.43 -2.33
CA GLY A 50 10.94 -10.82 -1.89
C GLY A 50 9.72 -11.16 -1.04
N ASP A 51 9.94 -11.64 0.17
CA ASP A 51 8.88 -11.99 1.14
C ASP A 51 8.49 -10.83 2.07
N MET A 52 9.05 -9.64 1.83
CA MET A 52 8.71 -8.43 2.55
C MET A 52 7.67 -7.62 1.77
N VAL A 53 6.55 -7.31 2.40
CA VAL A 53 5.56 -6.37 1.87
C VAL A 53 5.58 -5.12 2.75
N SER A 54 5.37 -3.94 2.20
CA SER A 54 5.24 -2.72 2.99
C SER A 54 4.10 -1.88 2.46
N PHE A 55 3.33 -1.32 3.39
CA PHE A 55 2.24 -0.42 3.10
C PHE A 55 2.57 0.95 3.68
N THR A 56 2.45 1.97 2.83
CA THR A 56 2.67 3.37 3.17
C THR A 56 1.45 4.16 2.74
N PRO A 57 0.66 4.72 3.67
CA PRO A 57 -0.42 5.64 3.34
C PRO A 57 0.10 6.81 2.51
N LEU A 58 -0.66 7.19 1.48
CA LEU A 58 -0.35 8.35 0.63
C LEU A 58 -1.22 9.54 1.07
N ARG A 59 -0.62 10.72 1.09
CA ARG A 59 -1.35 11.99 1.22
C ARG A 59 -2.04 12.33 -0.09
N ASP A 60 -3.02 13.22 -0.01
CA ASP A 60 -3.78 13.65 -1.20
C ASP A 60 -2.88 14.34 -2.23
N GLU A 61 -1.86 15.06 -1.78
CA GLU A 61 -0.93 15.78 -2.64
C GLU A 61 0.16 14.88 -3.23
N GLU A 62 0.38 13.68 -2.68
CA GLU A 62 1.38 12.75 -3.19
C GLU A 62 0.92 12.12 -4.51
N ILE A 63 1.75 12.27 -5.54
CA ILE A 63 1.51 11.74 -6.88
C ILE A 63 2.43 10.55 -7.10
N ILE A 64 1.86 9.41 -7.48
CA ILE A 64 2.63 8.25 -7.90
C ILE A 64 3.22 8.55 -9.27
N GLY A 65 4.54 8.49 -9.39
CA GLY A 65 5.23 8.75 -10.65
C GLY A 65 4.77 7.79 -11.74
N THR A 66 4.20 8.36 -12.80
CA THR A 66 3.84 7.70 -14.05
C THR A 66 4.57 8.41 -15.19
N PRO A 67 4.64 7.84 -16.41
CA PRO A 67 5.19 8.56 -17.56
C PRO A 67 4.51 9.92 -17.82
N THR A 68 3.26 10.08 -17.37
CA THR A 68 2.50 11.34 -17.45
C THR A 68 2.73 12.28 -16.26
N LEU A 69 3.60 11.95 -15.31
CA LEU A 69 3.83 12.76 -14.10
C LEU A 69 4.17 14.21 -14.44
N PHE A 70 5.06 14.44 -15.40
CA PHE A 70 5.43 15.79 -15.81
C PHE A 70 4.23 16.58 -16.35
N THR A 71 3.38 15.95 -17.17
CA THR A 71 2.13 16.56 -17.65
C THR A 71 1.20 16.92 -16.48
N GLN A 72 1.00 16.00 -15.55
CA GLN A 72 0.15 16.21 -14.37
C GLN A 72 0.68 17.34 -13.47
N MET A 73 2.02 17.45 -13.33
CA MET A 73 2.65 18.53 -12.59
C MET A 73 2.43 19.89 -13.26
N LEU A 74 2.53 19.96 -14.59
CA LEU A 74 2.27 21.17 -15.36
C LEU A 74 0.80 21.61 -15.25
N GLU A 75 -0.14 20.67 -15.37
CA GLU A 75 -1.57 20.94 -15.21
C GLU A 75 -1.88 21.47 -13.80
N LYS A 76 -1.32 20.86 -12.75
CA LYS A 76 -1.47 21.33 -11.36
C LYS A 76 -0.87 22.72 -11.13
N ALA A 77 0.17 23.08 -11.87
CA ALA A 77 0.75 24.43 -11.84
C ALA A 77 -0.03 25.45 -12.71
N GLY A 78 -1.13 25.03 -13.35
CA GLY A 78 -2.01 25.89 -14.15
C GLY A 78 -1.68 25.96 -15.64
N TYR A 79 -0.72 25.17 -16.12
CA TYR A 79 -0.38 25.11 -17.54
C TYR A 79 -1.36 24.20 -18.30
N ARG A 80 -1.69 24.56 -19.54
CA ARG A 80 -2.43 23.68 -20.48
C ARG A 80 -1.43 22.92 -21.33
N VAL A 81 -1.39 21.60 -21.19
CA VAL A 81 -0.52 20.75 -21.99
C VAL A 81 -1.27 20.23 -23.21
N HIS A 82 -0.78 20.54 -24.40
CA HIS A 82 -1.28 19.96 -25.64
C HIS A 82 -0.40 18.76 -26.01
N LEU A 83 -0.97 17.56 -25.97
CA LEU A 83 -0.31 16.40 -26.54
C LEU A 83 -0.21 16.58 -28.07
N PRO A 84 0.95 16.32 -28.68
CA PRO A 84 1.05 16.36 -30.13
C PRO A 84 0.11 15.33 -30.74
N SER A 85 -0.76 15.78 -31.63
CA SER A 85 -1.57 14.91 -32.48
C SER A 85 -0.63 14.08 -33.34
N SER A 86 -0.65 12.77 -33.15
CA SER A 86 0.10 11.79 -33.95
C SER A 86 -0.46 11.65 -35.35
#